data_AF-A0A937NX73-F1
#
_entry.id   AF-A0A937NX73-F1
#
_cell.length_a   1.000
_cell.length_b   1.000
_cell.length_c   1.000
_cell.angle_alpha   90.00
_cell.angle_beta   90.00
_cell.angle_gamma   90.00
#
_symmetry.space_group_name_H-M   'P 1'
#
loop_
_entity.id
_entity.type
_entity.pdbx_description
1 polymer ?
#
loop_
_entity_poly.entity_id
_entity_poly.type
_entity_poly.pdbx_seq_one_letter_code
_entity_poly.pdbx_strand_id
1 'polypeptide(L)' 'MEIKTGDLPGIGKRYSFETAEGDNLVVILHQSGHREIYHFAGSDEDEPDFVLKLNDEEARQLVSQQVVSASRSW' A
#
# COMPACT_ATOMS: atom_id res chain seq x y z
N MET A 1 -14.57 -2.70 -1.34
CA MET A 1 -13.32 -2.68 -0.57
C MET A 1 -13.30 -1.39 0.24
N GLU A 2 -13.19 -1.50 1.57
CA GLU A 2 -13.07 -0.34 2.47
C GLU A 2 -11.61 -0.18 2.87
N ILE A 3 -11.08 1.03 2.74
CA ILE A 3 -9.71 1.33 3.16
C ILE A 3 -9.75 1.97 4.54
N LYS A 4 -9.16 1.29 5.53
CA LYS A 4 -8.96 1.82 6.88
C LYS A 4 -7.69 2.67 6.88
N THR A 5 -7.77 3.87 7.45
CA THR A 5 -6.65 4.81 7.53
C THR A 5 -6.35 5.15 8.99
N GLY A 6 -5.08 5.29 9.34
CA GLY A 6 -4.65 5.74 10.66
C GLY A 6 -3.38 6.58 10.60
N ASP A 7 -3.29 7.61 11.44
CA ASP A 7 -2.06 8.37 11.61
C ASP A 7 -1.09 7.61 12.51
N LEU A 8 0.19 7.64 12.15
CA LEU A 8 1.28 7.06 12.93
C LEU A 8 2.24 8.19 13.36
N PRO A 9 2.10 8.74 14.58
CA PRO A 9 2.92 9.85 15.06
C PRO A 9 4.43 9.56 14.94
N GLY A 10 5.15 10.47 14.28
CA GLY A 10 6.59 10.34 14.04
C GLY A 10 6.99 9.36 12.91
N ILE A 11 6.04 8.62 12.33
CA ILE A 11 6.30 7.65 11.25
C ILE A 11 5.64 8.12 9.95
N GLY A 12 4.33 8.39 9.97
CA GLY A 12 3.58 8.78 8.78
C GLY A 12 2.11 8.36 8.84
N LYS A 13 1.60 7.71 7.79
CA LYS A 13 0.21 7.24 7.69
C LYS A 13 0.17 5.74 7.38
N ARG A 14 -0.76 5.04 8.02
CA ARG A 14 -1.10 3.65 7.72
C ARG A 14 -2.39 3.60 6.91
N TYR A 15 -2.40 2.77 5.89
CA TYR A 15 -3.59 2.33 5.16
C TYR A 15 -3.69 0.81 5.28
N SER A 16 -4.89 0.27 5.42
CA SER A 16 -5.08 -1.19 5.42
C SER A 16 -6.41 -1.57 4.81
N PHE A 17 -6.43 -2.67 4.07
CA PHE A 17 -7.63 -3.18 3.42
C PHE A 17 -7.51 -4.69 3.18
N GLU A 18 -8.66 -5.35 3.11
CA GLU A 18 -8.76 -6.75 2.69
C GLU A 18 -8.87 -6.82 1.17
N THR A 19 -8.10 -7.70 0.53
CA THR A 19 -8.13 -7.96 -0.91
C THR A 19 -9.39 -8.75 -1.27
N ALA A 20 -9.67 -8.90 -2.56
CA ALA A 20 -10.78 -9.75 -3.01
C ALA A 20 -10.53 -11.26 -2.75
N GLU A 21 -9.28 -11.65 -2.55
CA GLU A 21 -8.87 -13.04 -2.27
C GLU A 21 -8.88 -13.35 -0.75
N GLY A 22 -9.11 -12.34 0.10
CA GLY A 22 -9.19 -12.47 1.55
C GLY A 22 -7.88 -12.15 2.29
N ASP A 23 -6.83 -11.78 1.56
CA ASP A 23 -5.57 -11.34 2.17
C ASP A 23 -5.71 -9.95 2.78
N ASN A 24 -4.91 -9.66 3.78
CA ASN A 24 -4.85 -8.34 4.37
C ASN A 24 -3.57 -7.61 3.93
N LEU A 25 -3.73 -6.41 3.39
CA LEU A 25 -2.62 -5.53 3.00
C LEU A 25 -2.54 -4.34 3.94
N VAL A 26 -1.34 -4.04 4.41
CA VAL A 26 -1.04 -2.83 5.19
C VAL A 26 0.03 -2.03 4.47
N VAL A 27 -0.25 -0.76 4.20
CA VAL A 27 0.68 0.19 3.56
C VAL A 27 1.05 1.28 4.54
N ILE A 28 2.34 1.47 4.79
CA ILE A 28 2.87 2.58 5.57
C ILE A 28 3.50 3.60 4.62
N LEU A 29 2.94 4.81 4.61
CA LEU A 29 3.55 5.96 3.96
C LEU A 29 4.36 6.73 4.99
N HIS A 30 5.69 6.67 4.89
CA HIS A 30 6.56 7.39 5.81
C HIS A 30 6.65 8.87 5.47
N GLN A 31 6.92 9.70 6.48
CA GLN A 31 7.11 11.14 6.30
C GLN A 31 8.28 11.49 5.34
N SER A 32 9.27 10.61 5.21
CA SER A 32 10.39 10.77 4.27
C SER A 32 10.06 10.34 2.83
N GLY A 33 8.84 9.87 2.56
CA GLY A 33 8.34 9.57 1.22
C GLY A 33 8.54 8.12 0.75
N HIS A 34 9.28 7.29 1.48
CA HIS A 34 9.30 5.85 1.20
C HIS A 34 8.00 5.17 1.68
N ARG A 35 7.68 4.04 1.06
CA ARG A 35 6.51 3.23 1.38
C ARG A 35 6.95 1.83 1.81
N GLU A 36 6.24 1.26 2.75
CA GLU A 36 6.34 -0.15 3.09
C GLU A 36 4.97 -0.80 2.87
N ILE A 37 4.96 -1.97 2.25
CA ILE A 37 3.77 -2.77 2.00
C ILE A 37 3.98 -4.10 2.69
N TYR A 38 3.04 -4.45 3.56
CA TYR A 38 3.01 -5.67 4.34
C TYR A 38 1.84 -6.51 3.83
N HIS A 39 2.12 -7.75 3.50
CA HIS A 39 1.14 -8.75 3.09
C HIS A 39 0.96 -9.77 4.20
N PHE A 40 -0.30 -10.11 4.48
CA PHE A 40 -0.72 -11.13 5.43
C PHE A 40 -1.68 -12.06 4.69
N ALA A 41 -1.39 -13.36 4.68
CA ALA A 41 -2.20 -14.37 3.99
C ALA A 41 -3.60 -14.58 4.63
N GLY A 42 -3.87 -13.92 5.76
CA GLY A 42 -5.19 -13.87 6.37
C GLY A 42 -5.33 -12.74 7.39
N SER A 43 -6.56 -12.34 7.66
CA SER A 43 -6.89 -11.23 8.56
C SER A 43 -6.55 -11.48 10.04
N ASP A 44 -6.35 -12.74 10.44
CA ASP A 44 -6.00 -13.15 11.80
C ASP A 44 -4.49 -13.44 11.98
N GLU A 45 -3.67 -13.24 10.94
CA GLU A 45 -2.22 -13.42 11.05
C GLU A 45 -1.55 -12.22 11.73
N ASP A 46 -0.73 -12.51 12.74
CA ASP A 46 -0.01 -11.49 13.51
C ASP A 46 1.29 -11.03 12.83
N GLU A 47 1.83 -11.84 11.91
CA GLU A 47 3.09 -11.57 11.20
C GLU A 47 2.89 -11.58 9.68
N PRO A 48 3.55 -10.68 8.95
CA PRO A 48 3.48 -10.65 7.49
C PRO A 48 4.31 -11.79 6.88
N ASP A 49 3.76 -12.50 5.90
CA ASP A 49 4.53 -13.47 5.10
C ASP A 49 5.48 -12.78 4.10
N PHE A 50 5.19 -11.52 3.74
CA PHE A 50 6.03 -10.72 2.85
C PHE A 50 5.98 -9.22 3.15
N VAL A 51 7.14 -8.56 2.99
CA VAL A 51 7.28 -7.11 3.12
C VAL A 51 8.03 -6.54 1.92
N LEU A 52 7.42 -5.56 1.25
CA LEU A 52 8.04 -4.78 0.20
C LEU A 52 8.35 -3.37 0.69
N LYS A 53 9.58 -2.92 0.46
CA LYS A 53 9.99 -1.53 0.73
C LYS A 53 10.25 -0.83 -0.59
N LEU A 54 9.63 0.32 -0.77
CA LEU A 54 9.76 1.14 -1.97
C LEU A 54 10.28 2.50 -1.58
N ASN A 55 11.33 2.96 -2.26
CA ASN A 55 11.73 4.35 -2.16
C ASN A 55 10.67 5.27 -2.81
N ASP A 56 10.83 6.59 -2.65
CA ASP A 56 9.84 7.54 -3.18
C ASP A 56 9.68 7.46 -4.70
N GLU A 57 10.76 7.21 -5.43
CA GLU A 57 10.73 7.09 -6.89
C GLU A 57 10.04 5.79 -7.35
N GLU A 58 10.40 4.65 -6.79
CA GLU A 58 9.79 3.35 -7.10
C GLU A 58 8.29 3.36 -6.81
N ALA A 59 7.88 3.91 -5.68
CA ALA A 59 6.47 4.00 -5.32
C ALA A 59 5.69 4.97 -6.23
N ARG A 60 6.32 6.06 -6.70
CA ARG A 60 5.70 6.93 -7.71
C ARG A 60 5.57 6.23 -9.06
N GLN A 61 6.57 5.43 -9.46
CA GLN A 61 6.52 4.65 -10.70
C GLN A 61 5.42 3.58 -10.67
N LEU A 62 5.21 2.93 -9.52
CA LEU A 62 4.14 1.94 -9.34
C LEU A 62 2.74 2.56 -9.56
N VAL A 63 2.53 3.79 -9.10
CA VAL A 63 1.26 4.51 -9.28
C VAL A 63 1.15 5.13 -10.69
N SER A 64 2.25 5.61 -11.27
CA SER A 64 2.22 6.37 -12.53
C SER A 64 1.87 5.51 -13.75
N GLN A 65 2.16 4.20 -13.73
CA GLN A 65 1.87 3.32 -14.86
C GLN A 65 0.37 3.14 -15.15
N GLN A 66 -0.53 3.54 -14.25
CA GLN A 66 -1.98 3.39 -14.45
C GLN A 66 -2.68 4.65 -14.99
N VAL A 67 -1.96 5.76 -15.21
CA VAL A 67 -2.55 7.03 -15.70
C VAL A 67 -2.45 7.21 -17.22
N VAL A 68 -1.68 6.37 -17.94
CA VAL A 68 -1.43 6.55 -19.39
C VAL A 68 -2.46 5.83 -20.29
N SER A 69 -3.33 4.96 -19.77
CA SER A 69 -4.33 4.26 -20.59
C SER A 69 -5.71 4.93 -20.66
N ALA A 70 -6.03 5.88 -19.79
CA ALA A 70 -7.36 6.50 -19.74
C ALA A 70 -7.52 7.79 -20.56
N SER A 71 -6.49 8.26 -21.27
CA SER A 71 -6.54 9.53 -22.05
C SER A 71 -6.39 9.35 -23.57
N ARG A 72 -6.52 8.12 -24.07
CA ARG A 72 -6.67 7.86 -25.51
C ARG A 72 -7.76 6.84 -25.70
N SER A 73 -8.98 7.30 -25.99
CA SER A 73 -9.97 6.68 -26.89
C SER A 73 -11.38 7.23 -26.63
N TRP A 74 -11.83 8.11 -27.55
CA TRP A 74 -13.21 8.57 -27.85
C TRP A 74 -13.91 9.51 -26.86
#